data_AF-W6MRD3-F1
#
_entry.id   AF-W6MRD3-F1
#
_cell.length_a   1.000
_cell.length_b   1.000
_cell.length_c   1.000
_cell.angle_alpha   90.00
_cell.angle_beta   90.00
_cell.angle_gamma   90.00
#
_symmetry.space_group_name_H-M   'P 1'
#
loop_
_entity.id
_entity.type
_entity.pdbx_description
1 polymer ?
#
loop_
_entity_poly.entity_id
_entity_poly.type
_entity_poly.pdbx_seq_one_letter_code
_entity_poly.pdbx_strand_id
1 'polypeptide(L)'
;MGKGALKFGGKSGVLPVPRQIIRKPFRPVTVKPSANQGYAEGIQHPKGSSRDMRFPKVIPVSEQINLTARDPAKKYTEEEISKMPLQQQWKVKNSELRRTFLKETYYKDLAAIELNELTESKRIAKEEAKNKLERQHEESNTTKLTMPSLDDMLKEKIMRERTEEEKELLHQARELNRIHWEKTTKTQSALRLLELYNASSEFAVTEEEVNQLVDDAFTEKDSYASSYKIMRSLTATAAAHAKGVEDVLKDAVVGKLGGGPSLNALKDAVSGVDDEIVREAQENYHKSLLEKVDSEEQK
;
A
#
# COMPACT_ATOMS: atom_id res chain seq x y z
N MET A 1 -16.00 5.56 -37.02
CA MET A 1 -14.76 6.23 -36.57
C MET A 1 -14.23 5.49 -35.34
N GLY A 2 -13.01 4.97 -35.36
CA GLY A 2 -12.46 4.28 -34.18
C GLY A 2 -12.22 5.24 -33.02
N LYS A 3 -12.55 4.84 -31.78
CA LYS A 3 -12.40 5.66 -30.55
C LYS A 3 -11.00 6.29 -30.39
N GLY A 4 -9.96 5.65 -30.94
CA GLY A 4 -8.58 6.13 -30.88
C GLY A 4 -8.17 7.15 -31.96
N ALA A 5 -8.96 7.34 -33.03
CA ALA A 5 -8.59 8.22 -34.14
C ALA A 5 -8.54 9.71 -33.75
N LEU A 6 -9.30 10.10 -32.71
CA LEU A 6 -9.32 11.47 -32.21
C LEU A 6 -7.94 11.92 -31.70
N LYS A 7 -7.13 10.99 -31.15
CA LYS A 7 -5.76 11.27 -30.72
C LYS A 7 -4.84 11.70 -31.88
N PHE A 8 -5.18 11.32 -33.11
CA PHE A 8 -4.40 11.60 -34.32
C PHE A 8 -5.11 12.60 -35.25
N GLY A 9 -5.97 13.46 -34.68
CA GLY A 9 -6.69 14.47 -35.45
C GLY A 9 -7.79 13.90 -36.35
N GLY A 10 -8.40 12.77 -35.96
CA GLY A 10 -9.49 12.14 -36.71
C GLY A 10 -9.06 11.37 -37.96
N LYS A 11 -7.75 11.21 -38.19
CA LYS A 11 -7.20 10.48 -39.34
C LYS A 11 -7.27 8.96 -39.08
N SER A 12 -7.79 8.22 -40.05
CA SER A 12 -7.78 6.75 -40.05
C SER A 12 -6.52 6.21 -40.74
N GLY A 13 -5.89 5.20 -40.14
CA GLY A 13 -4.65 4.60 -40.63
C GLY A 13 -3.38 5.20 -40.01
N VAL A 14 -2.29 4.43 -40.05
CA VAL A 14 -0.98 4.83 -39.51
C VAL A 14 0.02 4.84 -40.65
N LEU A 15 0.61 6.01 -40.91
CA LEU A 15 1.75 6.12 -41.81
C LEU A 15 3.02 5.65 -41.08
N PRO A 16 3.99 5.06 -41.81
CA PRO A 16 5.29 4.75 -41.22
C PRO A 16 5.97 6.03 -40.74
N VAL A 17 6.77 5.90 -39.69
CA VAL A 17 7.54 7.02 -39.13
C VAL A 17 8.48 7.58 -40.19
N PRO A 18 8.49 8.91 -40.44
CA PRO A 18 9.40 9.52 -41.40
C PRO A 18 10.85 9.26 -40.99
N ARG A 19 11.67 8.80 -41.94
CA ARG A 19 13.08 8.52 -41.69
C ARG A 19 13.87 9.83 -41.66
N GLN A 20 14.62 10.04 -40.59
CA GLN A 20 15.54 11.17 -40.47
C GLN A 20 16.69 11.05 -41.49
N ILE A 21 17.04 12.17 -42.12
CA ILE A 21 18.12 12.25 -43.11
C ILE A 21 19.47 12.30 -42.37
N ILE A 22 19.61 13.23 -41.42
CA ILE A 22 20.76 13.28 -40.50
C ILE A 22 20.49 12.35 -39.30
N ARG A 23 21.12 11.16 -39.30
CA ARG A 23 20.93 10.15 -38.23
C ARG A 23 21.87 10.30 -37.04
N LYS A 24 23.03 10.92 -37.25
CA LYS A 24 24.06 11.10 -36.22
C LYS A 24 24.01 12.54 -35.71
N PRO A 25 24.38 12.79 -34.45
CA PRO A 25 24.46 14.15 -33.98
C PRO A 25 25.52 14.92 -34.78
N PHE A 26 25.13 16.11 -35.22
CA PHE A 26 26.01 17.03 -35.98
C PHE A 26 26.64 18.10 -35.08
N ARG A 27 26.16 18.22 -33.83
CA ARG A 27 26.71 19.07 -32.76
C ARG A 27 26.95 18.23 -31.50
N PRO A 28 27.90 18.60 -30.63
CA PRO A 28 28.10 17.95 -29.35
C PRO A 28 26.84 18.05 -28.50
N VAL A 29 26.35 16.91 -28.00
CA VAL A 29 25.18 16.86 -27.13
C VAL A 29 25.61 17.29 -25.73
N THR A 30 25.10 18.42 -25.26
CA THR A 30 25.29 18.87 -23.88
C THR A 30 24.32 18.14 -22.96
N VAL A 31 24.76 17.02 -22.38
CA VAL A 31 23.95 16.30 -21.39
C VAL A 31 24.12 16.95 -20.03
N LYS A 32 23.04 17.49 -19.47
CA LYS A 32 23.02 17.95 -18.08
C LYS A 32 23.03 16.72 -17.17
N PRO A 33 23.99 16.59 -16.23
CA PRO A 33 24.01 15.46 -15.31
C PRO A 33 22.75 15.50 -14.45
N SER A 34 21.98 14.40 -14.46
CA SER A 34 20.89 14.23 -13.50
C SER A 34 21.41 13.52 -12.26
N ALA A 35 20.84 13.84 -11.09
CA ALA A 35 21.29 13.28 -9.81
C ALA A 35 21.25 11.74 -9.75
N ASN A 36 20.41 11.12 -10.59
CA ASN A 36 20.17 9.67 -10.61
C ASN A 36 20.83 8.95 -11.80
N GLN A 37 21.79 9.58 -12.49
CA GLN A 37 22.42 8.99 -13.69
C GLN A 37 23.88 8.60 -13.43
N GLY A 38 24.22 7.36 -13.78
CA GLY A 38 25.57 6.81 -13.66
C GLY A 38 25.82 6.07 -12.35
N TYR A 39 27.07 5.70 -12.11
CA TYR A 39 27.51 5.09 -10.86
C TYR A 39 27.82 6.18 -9.83
N ALA A 40 27.44 5.97 -8.56
CA ALA A 40 27.81 6.88 -7.48
C ALA A 40 29.34 6.91 -7.30
N GLU A 41 29.85 8.01 -6.76
CA GLU A 41 31.27 8.18 -6.47
C GLU A 41 31.76 7.09 -5.50
N GLY A 42 32.94 6.53 -5.75
CA GLY A 42 33.53 5.45 -4.94
C GLY A 42 32.96 4.03 -5.18
N ILE A 43 31.83 3.87 -5.87
CA ILE A 43 31.29 2.54 -6.21
C ILE A 43 31.98 2.00 -7.47
N GLN A 44 32.53 0.78 -7.38
CA GLN A 44 33.14 0.11 -8.53
C GLN A 44 32.06 -0.29 -9.56
N HIS A 45 32.42 -0.21 -10.84
CA HIS A 45 31.57 -0.68 -11.93
C HIS A 45 31.95 -2.14 -12.28
N PRO A 46 31.02 -2.95 -12.80
CA PRO A 46 31.30 -4.34 -13.12
C PRO A 46 32.40 -4.49 -14.17
N LYS A 47 33.25 -5.50 -14.00
CA LYS A 47 34.38 -5.77 -14.90
C LYS A 47 33.90 -5.97 -16.33
N GLY A 48 34.46 -5.21 -17.27
CA GLY A 48 34.10 -5.27 -18.70
C GLY A 48 32.97 -4.33 -19.12
N SER A 49 32.35 -3.60 -18.20
CA SER A 49 31.44 -2.50 -18.53
C SER A 49 32.19 -1.16 -18.58
N SER A 50 31.56 -0.16 -19.19
CA SER A 50 32.01 1.24 -19.12
C SER A 50 31.26 1.93 -17.99
N ARG A 51 31.97 2.59 -17.07
CA ARG A 51 31.34 3.43 -16.04
C ARG A 51 30.54 4.57 -16.67
N ASP A 52 31.16 5.23 -17.64
CA ASP A 52 30.58 6.40 -18.30
C ASP A 52 29.79 6.01 -19.55
N MET A 53 28.75 6.80 -19.83
CA MET A 53 27.95 6.66 -21.02
C MET A 53 28.80 6.98 -22.27
N ARG A 54 28.82 6.06 -23.23
CA ARG A 54 29.54 6.26 -24.50
C ARG A 54 28.72 7.14 -25.43
N PHE A 55 29.20 8.35 -25.68
CA PHE A 55 28.53 9.27 -26.59
C PHE A 55 28.75 8.85 -28.06
N PRO A 56 27.73 9.00 -28.92
CA PRO A 56 27.89 8.82 -30.35
C PRO A 56 28.89 9.84 -30.93
N LYS A 57 29.68 9.41 -31.91
CA LYS A 57 30.61 10.30 -32.63
C LYS A 57 29.81 11.39 -33.33
N VAL A 58 30.14 12.65 -33.01
CA VAL A 58 29.62 13.83 -33.69
C VAL A 58 30.27 13.94 -35.06
N ILE A 59 29.46 14.08 -36.12
CA ILE A 59 29.95 14.29 -37.48
C ILE A 59 29.26 15.56 -38.02
N PRO A 60 29.99 16.65 -38.28
CA PRO A 60 29.39 17.84 -38.84
C PRO A 60 28.86 17.55 -40.25
N VAL A 61 27.80 18.26 -40.62
CA VAL A 61 27.10 18.03 -41.90
C VAL A 61 28.04 18.20 -43.10
N SER A 62 28.98 19.15 -43.03
CA SER A 62 30.00 19.36 -44.06
C SER A 62 30.90 18.13 -44.27
N GLU A 63 31.38 17.51 -43.19
CA GLU A 63 32.15 16.26 -43.27
C GLU A 63 31.31 15.10 -43.79
N GLN A 64 30.05 15.01 -43.35
CA GLN A 64 29.15 13.96 -43.83
C GLN A 64 28.88 14.07 -45.34
N ILE A 65 28.71 15.29 -45.85
CA ILE A 65 28.60 15.57 -47.29
C ILE A 65 29.87 15.14 -48.02
N ASN A 66 31.04 15.48 -47.48
CA ASN A 66 32.33 15.12 -48.09
C ASN A 66 32.55 13.60 -48.13
N LEU A 67 32.04 12.86 -47.16
CA LEU A 67 32.13 11.40 -47.11
C LEU A 67 31.13 10.72 -48.07
N THR A 68 29.91 11.24 -48.18
CA THR A 68 28.80 10.57 -48.89
C THR A 68 28.63 11.06 -50.32
N ALA A 69 28.74 12.37 -50.55
CA ALA A 69 28.53 13.04 -51.83
C ALA A 69 29.83 13.64 -52.38
N ARG A 70 30.95 12.91 -52.23
CA ARG A 70 32.27 13.34 -52.67
C ARG A 70 32.27 13.62 -54.18
N ASP A 71 32.89 14.74 -54.56
CA ASP A 71 33.11 15.06 -55.96
C ASP A 71 34.11 14.06 -56.59
N PRO A 72 33.91 13.65 -57.85
CA PRO A 72 34.82 12.73 -58.51
C PRO A 72 36.21 13.36 -58.69
N ALA A 73 37.25 12.55 -58.63
CA ALA A 73 38.63 13.00 -58.83
C ALA A 73 38.83 13.67 -60.20
N LYS A 74 38.18 13.14 -61.25
CA LYS A 74 38.11 13.76 -62.57
C LYS A 74 36.73 14.37 -62.78
N LYS A 75 36.66 15.68 -63.02
CA LYS A 75 35.46 16.37 -63.50
C LYS A 75 35.51 16.39 -65.03
N TYR A 76 34.49 15.85 -65.66
CA TYR A 76 34.36 15.86 -67.13
C TYR A 76 33.66 17.15 -67.54
N THR A 77 34.17 17.84 -68.56
CA THR A 77 33.46 18.95 -69.20
C THR A 77 32.32 18.42 -70.08
N GLU A 78 31.34 19.27 -70.40
CA GLU A 78 30.18 18.87 -71.23
C GLU A 78 30.61 18.31 -72.59
N GLU A 79 31.68 18.85 -73.18
CA GLU A 79 32.28 18.36 -74.42
C GLU A 79 32.93 16.98 -74.28
N GLU A 80 33.51 16.66 -73.13
CA GLU A 80 34.04 15.33 -72.86
C GLU A 80 32.91 14.33 -72.64
N ILE A 81 31.82 14.75 -71.99
CA ILE A 81 30.65 13.91 -71.77
C ILE A 81 29.98 13.58 -73.11
N SER A 82 29.83 14.53 -74.02
CA SER A 82 29.18 14.28 -75.32
C SER A 82 29.94 13.29 -76.21
N LYS A 83 31.27 13.19 -76.04
CA LYS A 83 32.14 12.23 -76.73
C LYS A 83 32.06 10.81 -76.16
N MET A 84 31.51 10.62 -74.96
CA MET A 84 31.38 9.30 -74.33
C MET A 84 30.22 8.49 -74.92
N PRO A 85 30.24 7.15 -74.80
CA PRO A 85 29.07 6.32 -75.08
C PRO A 85 27.85 6.77 -74.27
N LEU A 86 26.66 6.76 -74.88
CA LEU A 86 25.41 7.27 -74.28
C LEU A 86 25.18 6.76 -72.85
N GLN A 87 25.40 5.45 -72.61
CA GLN A 87 25.23 4.86 -71.28
C GLN A 87 26.15 5.48 -70.23
N GLN A 88 27.38 5.84 -70.59
CA GLN A 88 28.34 6.48 -69.70
C GLN A 88 27.94 7.92 -69.42
N GLN A 89 27.43 8.64 -70.43
CA GLN A 89 26.87 9.99 -70.23
C GLN A 89 25.77 10.00 -69.18
N TRP A 90 24.83 9.07 -69.29
CA TRP A 90 23.74 8.90 -68.32
C TRP A 90 24.26 8.57 -66.92
N LYS A 91 25.28 7.70 -66.80
CA LYS A 91 25.89 7.38 -65.50
C LYS A 91 26.54 8.60 -64.86
N VAL A 92 27.27 9.42 -65.61
CA VAL A 92 27.90 10.65 -65.10
C VAL A 92 26.83 11.64 -64.65
N LYS A 93 25.87 11.97 -65.53
CA LYS A 93 24.79 12.92 -65.25
C LYS A 93 23.92 12.48 -64.06
N ASN A 94 23.52 11.20 -63.99
CA ASN A 94 22.74 10.69 -62.86
C ASN A 94 23.54 10.69 -61.56
N SER A 95 24.84 10.43 -61.60
CA SER A 95 25.69 10.46 -60.41
C SER A 95 25.86 11.89 -59.89
N GLU A 96 26.01 12.86 -60.79
CA GLU A 96 26.04 14.28 -60.46
C GLU A 96 24.71 14.72 -59.83
N LEU A 97 23.60 14.41 -60.48
CA LEU A 97 22.24 14.71 -60.00
C LEU A 97 21.96 14.10 -58.62
N ARG A 98 22.39 12.85 -58.37
CA ARG A 98 22.27 12.23 -57.04
C ARG A 98 23.09 12.98 -55.98
N ARG A 99 24.31 13.41 -56.33
CA ARG A 99 25.18 14.17 -55.41
C ARG A 99 24.58 15.54 -55.10
N THR A 100 24.08 16.26 -56.11
CA THR A 100 23.48 17.60 -55.91
C THR A 100 22.25 17.51 -55.02
N PHE A 101 21.31 16.60 -55.31
CA PHE A 101 20.15 16.40 -54.45
C PHE A 101 20.52 15.97 -53.04
N LEU A 102 21.50 15.07 -52.88
CA LEU A 102 21.93 14.64 -51.55
C LEU A 102 22.53 15.80 -50.76
N LYS A 103 23.39 16.63 -51.38
CA LYS A 103 23.94 17.86 -50.77
C LYS A 103 22.83 18.81 -50.33
N GLU A 104 21.89 19.11 -51.22
CA GLU A 104 20.76 20.00 -50.91
C GLU A 104 19.89 19.47 -49.77
N THR A 105 19.62 18.15 -49.75
CA THR A 105 18.81 17.56 -48.68
C THR A 105 19.46 17.70 -47.31
N TYR A 106 20.78 17.54 -47.22
CA TYR A 106 21.50 17.75 -45.96
C TYR A 106 21.43 19.20 -45.47
N TYR A 107 21.61 20.18 -46.36
CA TYR A 107 21.49 21.58 -45.98
C TYR A 107 20.06 21.98 -45.58
N LYS A 108 19.05 21.47 -46.29
CA LYS A 108 17.64 21.71 -45.97
C LYS A 108 17.25 21.09 -44.62
N ASP A 109 17.70 19.87 -44.35
CA ASP A 109 17.44 19.17 -43.08
C ASP A 109 18.09 19.92 -41.91
N LEU A 110 19.33 20.39 -42.07
CA LEU A 110 20.01 21.20 -41.07
C LEU A 110 19.22 22.49 -40.76
N ALA A 111 18.79 23.24 -41.78
CA ALA A 111 18.00 24.45 -41.60
C ALA A 111 16.65 24.17 -40.91
N ALA A 112 16.01 23.02 -41.22
CA ALA A 112 14.77 22.61 -40.58
C ALA A 112 14.98 22.27 -39.09
N ILE A 113 16.08 21.59 -38.74
CA ILE A 113 16.43 21.29 -37.36
C ILE A 113 16.70 22.59 -36.58
N GLU A 114 17.47 23.51 -37.14
CA GLU A 114 17.75 24.81 -36.51
C GLU A 114 16.48 25.64 -36.29
N LEU A 115 15.55 25.63 -37.25
CA LEU A 115 14.25 26.26 -37.09
C LEU A 115 13.45 25.65 -35.94
N ASN A 116 13.44 24.31 -35.85
CA ASN A 116 12.74 23.61 -34.77
C ASN A 116 13.33 23.94 -33.39
N GLU A 117 14.66 23.95 -33.26
CA GLU A 117 15.36 24.36 -32.03
C GLU A 117 14.99 25.80 -31.63
N LEU A 118 14.93 26.70 -32.61
CA LEU A 118 14.52 28.10 -32.40
C LEU A 118 13.04 28.20 -31.98
N THR A 119 12.15 27.39 -32.54
CA THR A 119 10.75 27.37 -32.11
C THR A 119 10.57 26.81 -30.70
N GLU A 120 11.30 25.76 -30.33
CA GLU A 120 11.25 25.17 -28.99
C GLU A 120 11.81 26.14 -27.94
N SER A 121 12.96 26.78 -28.22
CA SER A 121 13.52 27.79 -27.31
C SER A 121 12.58 28.97 -27.09
N LYS A 122 11.88 29.45 -28.14
CA LYS A 122 10.83 30.47 -28.02
C LYS A 122 9.65 29.98 -27.19
N ARG A 123 9.24 28.72 -27.33
CA ARG A 123 8.16 28.11 -26.54
C ARG A 123 8.52 28.07 -25.07
N ILE A 124 9.72 27.57 -24.74
CA ILE A 124 10.23 27.51 -23.38
C ILE A 124 10.32 28.92 -22.78
N ALA A 125 10.88 29.89 -23.51
CA ALA A 125 10.96 31.27 -23.04
C ALA A 125 9.57 31.89 -22.78
N LYS A 126 8.57 31.57 -23.60
CA LYS A 126 7.18 32.02 -23.40
C LYS A 126 6.54 31.36 -22.18
N GLU A 127 6.77 30.06 -21.96
CA GLU A 127 6.29 29.34 -20.77
C GLU A 127 6.96 29.90 -19.50
N GLU A 128 8.27 30.14 -19.52
CA GLU A 128 8.98 30.77 -18.41
C GLU A 128 8.49 32.19 -18.14
N ALA A 129 8.25 33.00 -19.18
CA ALA A 129 7.70 34.34 -19.04
C ALA A 129 6.29 34.31 -18.43
N LYS A 130 5.45 33.37 -18.86
CA LYS A 130 4.11 33.15 -18.29
C LYS A 130 4.21 32.75 -16.81
N ASN A 131 5.06 31.78 -16.48
CA ASN A 131 5.27 31.33 -15.10
C ASN A 131 5.82 32.46 -14.21
N LYS A 132 6.73 33.31 -14.75
CA LYS A 132 7.23 34.48 -14.04
C LYS A 132 6.11 35.49 -13.80
N LEU A 133 5.27 35.75 -14.80
CA LEU A 133 4.13 36.65 -14.68
C LEU A 133 3.10 36.13 -13.68
N GLU A 134 2.80 34.84 -13.67
CA GLU A 134 1.92 34.21 -12.67
C GLU A 134 2.49 34.30 -11.25
N ARG A 135 3.81 34.12 -11.07
CA ARG A 135 4.48 34.27 -9.76
C ARG A 135 4.54 35.73 -9.29
N GLN A 136 4.69 36.66 -10.22
CA GLN A 136 4.74 38.10 -9.95
C GLN A 136 3.35 38.75 -9.93
N HIS A 137 2.29 38.00 -10.23
CA HIS A 137 0.93 38.51 -10.21
C HIS A 137 0.52 38.74 -8.75
N GLU A 138 0.85 39.92 -8.25
CA GLU A 138 0.24 40.46 -7.05
C GLU A 138 -1.20 40.84 -7.40
N GLU A 139 -2.15 40.37 -6.59
CA GLU A 139 -3.54 40.79 -6.73
C GLU A 139 -3.63 42.32 -6.70
N SER A 140 -4.39 42.88 -7.63
CA SER A 140 -4.58 44.32 -7.75
C SER A 140 -5.13 44.92 -6.44
N ASN A 141 -4.75 46.16 -6.12
CA ASN A 141 -5.23 46.82 -4.90
C ASN A 141 -6.76 46.94 -4.86
N THR A 142 -7.41 47.02 -6.02
CA THR A 142 -8.88 46.99 -6.13
C THR A 142 -9.43 45.63 -5.74
N THR A 143 -8.89 44.51 -6.25
CA THR A 143 -9.35 43.16 -5.88
C THR A 143 -9.14 42.86 -4.40
N LYS A 144 -8.02 43.29 -3.81
CA LYS A 144 -7.74 43.12 -2.37
C LYS A 144 -8.76 43.84 -1.47
N LEU A 145 -9.33 44.96 -1.93
CA LEU A 145 -10.26 45.79 -1.15
C LEU A 145 -11.74 45.52 -1.46
N THR A 146 -12.07 45.02 -2.66
CA THR A 146 -13.46 44.80 -3.08
C THR A 146 -13.93 43.36 -2.91
N MET A 147 -13.02 42.38 -2.90
CA MET A 147 -13.38 40.98 -2.62
C MET A 147 -13.40 40.74 -1.10
N PRO A 148 -14.41 40.02 -0.56
CA PRO A 148 -14.41 39.64 0.84
C PRO A 148 -13.20 38.73 1.13
N SER A 149 -12.35 39.11 2.08
CA SER A 149 -11.16 38.36 2.46
C SER A 149 -11.50 37.30 3.52
N LEU A 150 -11.06 36.06 3.27
CA LEU A 150 -11.03 34.97 4.24
C LEU A 150 -9.59 34.71 4.71
N ASP A 151 -8.77 35.75 4.67
CA ASP A 151 -7.32 35.69 4.81
C ASP A 151 -6.88 34.98 6.09
N ASP A 152 -7.53 35.28 7.22
CA ASP A 152 -7.13 34.70 8.50
C ASP A 152 -7.45 33.20 8.56
N MET A 153 -8.58 32.78 7.97
CA MET A 153 -8.96 31.36 7.88
C MET A 153 -8.06 30.56 6.91
N LEU A 154 -7.54 31.22 5.87
CA LEU A 154 -6.66 30.58 4.87
C LEU A 154 -5.18 30.60 5.28
N LYS A 155 -4.75 31.56 6.10
CA LYS A 155 -3.38 31.64 6.66
C LYS A 155 -3.17 30.62 7.76
N GLU A 156 -4.22 30.31 8.52
CA GLU A 156 -4.15 29.26 9.53
C GLU A 156 -3.88 27.90 8.89
N LYS A 157 -3.01 27.12 9.54
CA LYS A 157 -2.74 25.75 9.12
C LYS A 157 -4.04 24.95 9.23
N ILE A 158 -4.50 24.39 8.11
CA ILE A 158 -5.73 23.58 8.02
C ILE A 158 -5.81 22.51 9.12
N MET A 159 -4.66 21.97 9.55
CA MET A 159 -4.58 21.03 10.66
C MET A 159 -3.54 21.46 11.70
N ARG A 160 -3.97 21.55 12.96
CA ARG A 160 -3.05 21.66 14.10
C ARG A 160 -2.26 20.36 14.25
N GLU A 161 -0.94 20.46 14.33
CA GLU A 161 -0.12 19.32 14.71
C GLU A 161 -0.25 19.04 16.20
N ARG A 162 -0.35 17.76 16.57
CA ARG A 162 -0.37 17.35 17.98
C ARG A 162 0.96 17.69 18.63
N THR A 163 0.89 18.17 19.87
CA THR A 163 2.08 18.34 20.73
C THR A 163 2.69 16.96 21.06
N GLU A 164 3.93 16.94 21.53
CA GLU A 164 4.60 15.69 21.92
C GLU A 164 3.85 15.00 23.06
N GLU A 165 3.41 15.76 24.06
CA GLU A 165 2.56 15.28 25.16
C GLU A 165 1.26 14.64 24.67
N GLU A 166 0.57 15.26 23.70
CA GLU A 166 -0.64 14.70 23.11
C GLU A 166 -0.38 13.41 22.34
N LYS A 167 0.78 13.29 21.68
CA LYS A 167 1.18 12.07 20.98
C LYS A 167 1.48 10.95 21.97
N GLU A 168 2.17 11.24 23.06
CA GLU A 168 2.49 10.29 24.12
C GLU A 168 1.22 9.78 24.81
N LEU A 169 0.29 10.68 25.18
CA LEU A 169 -0.99 10.30 25.76
C LEU A 169 -1.78 9.39 24.81
N LEU A 170 -1.84 9.76 23.53
CA LEU A 170 -2.52 8.96 22.51
C LEU A 170 -1.86 7.57 22.35
N HIS A 171 -0.52 7.51 22.39
CA HIS A 171 0.23 6.26 22.35
C HIS A 171 -0.14 5.38 23.55
N GLN A 172 -0.08 5.92 24.77
CA GLN A 172 -0.45 5.20 25.99
C GLN A 172 -1.90 4.70 25.91
N ALA A 173 -2.85 5.51 25.45
CA ALA A 173 -4.24 5.09 25.28
C ALA A 173 -4.38 3.92 24.29
N ARG A 174 -3.62 3.93 23.19
CA ARG A 174 -3.59 2.81 22.22
C ARG A 174 -3.00 1.54 22.83
N GLU A 175 -1.93 1.67 23.60
CA GLU A 175 -1.31 0.52 24.28
C GLU A 175 -2.22 -0.08 25.34
N LEU A 176 -2.88 0.75 26.14
CA LEU A 176 -3.89 0.32 27.10
C LEU A 176 -5.02 -0.44 26.43
N ASN A 177 -5.53 0.06 25.30
CA ASN A 177 -6.58 -0.62 24.54
C ASN A 177 -6.11 -1.97 24.00
N ARG A 178 -4.86 -2.06 23.51
CA ARG A 178 -4.26 -3.33 23.05
C ARG A 178 -4.16 -4.34 24.20
N ILE A 179 -3.57 -3.93 25.33
CA ILE A 179 -3.40 -4.79 26.51
C ILE A 179 -4.75 -5.24 27.05
N HIS A 180 -5.73 -4.33 27.10
CA HIS A 180 -7.09 -4.64 27.52
C HIS A 180 -7.70 -5.72 26.61
N TRP A 181 -7.62 -5.55 25.29
CA TRP A 181 -8.15 -6.53 24.36
C TRP A 181 -7.48 -7.90 24.52
N GLU A 182 -6.14 -7.95 24.55
CA GLU A 182 -5.40 -9.19 24.77
C GLU A 182 -5.78 -9.87 26.08
N LYS A 183 -5.93 -9.10 27.16
CA LYS A 183 -6.37 -9.61 28.46
C LYS A 183 -7.76 -10.20 28.35
N THR A 184 -8.71 -9.51 27.71
CA THR A 184 -10.09 -10.03 27.55
C THR A 184 -10.14 -11.32 26.73
N THR A 185 -9.36 -11.44 25.67
CA THR A 185 -9.29 -12.68 24.86
C THR A 185 -8.69 -13.83 25.66
N LYS A 186 -7.61 -13.58 26.42
CA LYS A 186 -7.00 -14.58 27.29
C LYS A 186 -7.93 -15.01 28.41
N THR A 187 -8.65 -14.08 29.03
CA THR A 187 -9.63 -14.42 30.08
C THR A 187 -10.77 -15.27 29.50
N GLN A 188 -11.29 -14.94 28.32
CA GLN A 188 -12.31 -15.77 27.66
C GLN A 188 -11.79 -17.17 27.33
N SER A 189 -10.56 -17.27 26.84
CA SER A 189 -9.94 -18.56 26.55
C SER A 189 -9.73 -19.40 27.82
N ALA A 190 -9.30 -18.76 28.91
CA ALA A 190 -9.16 -19.40 30.21
C ALA A 190 -10.51 -19.85 30.78
N LEU A 191 -11.57 -19.04 30.63
CA LEU A 191 -12.93 -19.41 31.03
C LEU A 191 -13.41 -20.65 30.28
N ARG A 192 -13.23 -20.71 28.95
CA ARG A 192 -13.59 -21.90 28.15
C ARG A 192 -12.80 -23.14 28.55
N LEU A 193 -11.51 -22.98 28.86
CA LEU A 193 -10.68 -24.08 29.33
C LEU A 193 -11.18 -24.60 30.68
N LEU A 194 -11.54 -23.68 31.58
CA LEU A 194 -12.10 -24.02 32.89
C LEU A 194 -13.45 -24.74 32.73
N GLU A 195 -14.33 -24.24 31.86
CA GLU A 195 -15.59 -24.92 31.51
C GLU A 195 -15.33 -26.35 31.02
N LEU A 196 -14.36 -26.52 30.12
CA LEU A 196 -13.95 -27.84 29.63
C LEU A 196 -13.41 -28.73 30.74
N TYR A 197 -12.61 -28.19 31.65
CA TYR A 197 -12.07 -28.92 32.81
C TYR A 197 -13.20 -29.39 33.73
N ASN A 198 -14.18 -28.52 34.02
CA ASN A 198 -15.33 -28.89 34.85
C ASN A 198 -16.19 -29.97 34.18
N ALA A 199 -16.38 -29.89 32.86
CA ALA A 199 -17.07 -30.90 32.07
C ALA A 199 -16.28 -32.19 31.88
N SER A 200 -14.96 -32.18 32.09
CA SER A 200 -14.10 -33.35 31.85
C SER A 200 -14.38 -34.54 32.76
N SER A 201 -15.05 -34.32 33.89
CA SER A 201 -15.54 -35.38 34.77
C SER A 201 -16.58 -36.28 34.11
N GLU A 202 -17.28 -35.78 33.09
CA GLU A 202 -18.29 -36.52 32.33
C GLU A 202 -17.71 -37.17 31.06
N PHE A 203 -16.45 -36.88 30.71
CA PHE A 203 -15.83 -37.42 29.51
C PHE A 203 -15.24 -38.80 29.78
N ALA A 204 -15.64 -39.80 28.99
CA ALA A 204 -14.94 -41.08 28.99
C ALA A 204 -13.60 -40.97 28.26
N VAL A 205 -12.52 -41.33 28.97
CA VAL A 205 -11.15 -41.32 28.44
C VAL A 205 -10.68 -42.74 28.17
N THR A 206 -11.14 -43.71 28.97
CA THR A 206 -10.78 -45.13 28.85
C THR A 206 -11.87 -45.97 28.18
N GLU A 207 -11.49 -47.11 27.59
CA GLU A 207 -12.45 -48.02 26.95
C GLU A 207 -13.49 -48.56 27.95
N GLU A 208 -13.10 -48.74 29.22
CA GLU A 208 -13.98 -49.19 30.29
C GLU A 208 -15.06 -48.15 30.61
N GLU A 209 -14.68 -46.88 30.75
CA GLU A 209 -15.61 -45.76 30.95
C GLU A 209 -16.55 -45.58 29.75
N VAL A 210 -16.06 -45.81 28.52
CA VAL A 210 -16.92 -45.76 27.33
C VAL A 210 -17.96 -46.88 27.38
N ASN A 211 -17.58 -48.10 27.72
CA ASN A 211 -18.52 -49.22 27.83
C ASN A 211 -19.56 -48.96 28.94
N GLN A 212 -19.15 -48.38 30.07
CA GLN A 212 -20.06 -47.98 31.14
C GLN A 212 -21.04 -46.88 30.69
N LEU A 213 -20.56 -45.81 30.03
CA LEU A 213 -21.45 -44.77 29.50
C LEU A 213 -22.40 -45.29 28.41
N VAL A 214 -21.94 -46.22 27.57
CA VAL A 214 -22.77 -46.91 26.57
C VAL A 214 -23.84 -47.73 27.28
N ASP A 215 -23.44 -48.57 28.23
CA ASP A 215 -24.38 -49.38 29.00
C ASP A 215 -25.36 -48.50 29.78
N ASP A 216 -24.94 -47.41 30.42
CA ASP A 216 -25.81 -46.45 31.10
C ASP A 216 -26.80 -45.78 30.12
N ALA A 217 -26.33 -45.32 28.95
CA ALA A 217 -27.17 -44.72 27.93
C ALA A 217 -28.19 -45.69 27.32
N PHE A 218 -27.88 -47.00 27.28
CA PHE A 218 -28.78 -48.04 26.78
C PHE A 218 -29.59 -48.75 27.88
N THR A 219 -29.19 -48.66 29.16
CA THR A 219 -29.87 -49.27 30.31
C THR A 219 -30.80 -48.29 31.03
N GLU A 220 -30.54 -46.98 30.96
CA GLU A 220 -31.55 -45.95 31.19
C GLU A 220 -32.68 -46.15 30.17
N LYS A 221 -33.62 -47.02 30.55
CA LYS A 221 -34.93 -47.21 29.95
C LYS A 221 -35.78 -45.96 30.17
N ASP A 222 -35.30 -44.81 29.75
CA ASP A 222 -36.11 -43.64 29.52
C ASP A 222 -36.83 -43.79 28.17
N SER A 223 -37.68 -44.81 28.16
CA SER A 223 -38.90 -44.90 27.41
C SER A 223 -38.80 -44.77 25.89
N TYR A 224 -38.81 -45.93 25.24
CA TYR A 224 -39.44 -46.16 23.94
C TYR A 224 -40.95 -45.78 23.88
N ALA A 225 -41.45 -44.84 24.69
CA ALA A 225 -42.62 -44.00 24.39
C ALA A 225 -42.23 -42.71 23.62
N SER A 226 -41.12 -42.76 22.88
CA SER A 226 -40.53 -41.66 22.14
C SER A 226 -41.43 -41.10 21.02
N SER A 227 -42.39 -41.87 20.49
CA SER A 227 -43.34 -41.34 19.49
C SER A 227 -44.34 -40.31 20.06
N TYR A 228 -44.67 -40.38 21.36
CA TYR A 228 -45.57 -39.41 22.01
C TYR A 228 -44.83 -38.22 22.66
N LYS A 229 -43.53 -38.36 22.99
CA LYS A 229 -42.70 -37.25 23.47
C LYS A 229 -42.23 -36.32 22.34
N ILE A 230 -42.06 -36.81 21.10
CA ILE A 230 -41.68 -35.95 19.96
C ILE A 230 -42.73 -34.87 19.68
N MET A 231 -44.03 -35.18 19.79
CA MET A 231 -45.10 -34.17 19.65
C MET A 231 -45.16 -33.15 20.80
N ARG A 232 -44.77 -33.55 22.02
CA ARG A 232 -44.68 -32.63 23.17
C ARG A 232 -43.36 -31.85 23.19
N SER A 233 -42.31 -32.33 22.52
CA SER A 233 -41.02 -31.63 22.42
C SER A 233 -41.10 -30.33 21.63
N LEU A 234 -42.02 -30.23 20.65
CA LEU A 234 -42.29 -28.97 19.95
C LEU A 234 -42.92 -27.88 20.83
N THR A 235 -43.59 -28.25 21.93
CA THR A 235 -44.14 -27.30 22.92
C THR A 235 -43.33 -27.22 24.22
N ALA A 236 -42.44 -28.20 24.47
CA ALA A 236 -41.54 -28.25 25.62
C ALA A 236 -40.12 -27.73 25.35
N THR A 237 -39.83 -27.25 24.14
CA THR A 237 -38.62 -26.46 23.87
C THR A 237 -38.52 -25.28 24.85
N ALA A 238 -39.63 -24.61 25.16
CA ALA A 238 -39.65 -23.50 26.12
C ALA A 238 -39.28 -23.93 27.56
N ALA A 239 -39.66 -25.12 28.02
CA ALA A 239 -39.43 -25.58 29.40
C ALA A 239 -38.05 -26.26 29.59
N ALA A 240 -37.55 -26.97 28.58
CA ALA A 240 -36.17 -27.49 28.59
C ALA A 240 -35.14 -26.37 28.41
N HIS A 241 -35.44 -25.37 27.56
CA HIS A 241 -34.67 -24.12 27.54
C HIS A 241 -34.79 -23.36 28.85
N ALA A 242 -35.95 -23.35 29.53
CA ALA A 242 -36.08 -22.69 30.83
C ALA A 242 -35.18 -23.32 31.91
N LYS A 243 -35.07 -24.66 31.98
CA LYS A 243 -34.15 -25.32 32.94
C LYS A 243 -32.67 -25.07 32.63
N GLY A 244 -32.27 -25.16 31.36
CA GLY A 244 -30.90 -24.82 30.95
C GLY A 244 -30.58 -23.34 31.17
N VAL A 245 -31.55 -22.44 30.96
CA VAL A 245 -31.41 -21.01 31.25
C VAL A 245 -31.37 -20.75 32.75
N GLU A 246 -32.17 -21.43 33.57
CA GLU A 246 -32.13 -21.31 35.03
C GLU A 246 -30.81 -21.75 35.61
N ASP A 247 -30.23 -22.85 35.14
CA ASP A 247 -28.94 -23.32 35.66
C ASP A 247 -27.79 -22.45 35.17
N VAL A 248 -27.83 -21.95 33.92
CA VAL A 248 -26.88 -20.92 33.44
C VAL A 248 -27.02 -19.60 34.22
N LEU A 249 -28.25 -19.21 34.59
CA LEU A 249 -28.50 -18.00 35.40
C LEU A 249 -28.07 -18.20 36.86
N LYS A 250 -28.32 -19.36 37.46
CA LYS A 250 -27.83 -19.70 38.81
C LYS A 250 -26.31 -19.71 38.83
N ASP A 251 -25.68 -20.30 37.82
CA ASP A 251 -24.23 -20.32 37.66
C ASP A 251 -23.69 -18.89 37.49
N ALA A 252 -24.33 -18.05 36.68
CA ALA A 252 -23.95 -16.64 36.53
C ALA A 252 -24.12 -15.81 37.83
N VAL A 253 -25.16 -16.08 38.63
CA VAL A 253 -25.44 -15.36 39.89
C VAL A 253 -24.55 -15.83 41.03
N VAL A 254 -24.28 -17.13 41.13
CA VAL A 254 -23.44 -17.74 42.18
C VAL A 254 -21.95 -17.67 41.81
N GLY A 255 -21.62 -17.33 40.56
CA GLY A 255 -20.25 -17.30 40.06
C GLY A 255 -19.68 -18.72 39.94
N LYS A 256 -20.46 -19.64 39.39
CA LYS A 256 -20.05 -21.00 38.99
C LYS A 256 -20.05 -21.08 37.47
N LEU A 257 -19.26 -22.01 36.91
CA LEU A 257 -19.20 -22.26 35.48
C LEU A 257 -19.29 -23.75 35.24
N GLY A 258 -20.41 -24.23 34.68
CA GLY A 258 -20.62 -25.65 34.40
C GLY A 258 -20.59 -26.50 35.67
N GLY A 259 -21.24 -26.03 36.74
CA GLY A 259 -21.29 -26.73 38.04
C GLY A 259 -20.03 -26.67 38.91
N GLY A 260 -18.89 -26.18 38.38
CA GLY A 260 -17.63 -26.01 39.11
C GLY A 260 -17.32 -24.55 39.51
N PRO A 261 -16.20 -24.31 40.25
CA PRO A 261 -15.82 -22.98 40.74
C PRO A 261 -15.47 -22.02 39.60
N SER A 262 -15.78 -20.73 39.71
CA SER A 262 -15.39 -19.73 38.70
C SER A 262 -13.90 -19.39 38.71
N LEU A 263 -13.46 -18.77 37.61
CA LEU A 263 -12.10 -18.26 37.46
C LEU A 263 -11.71 -17.26 38.57
N ASN A 264 -12.65 -16.46 39.08
CA ASN A 264 -12.36 -15.51 40.16
C ASN A 264 -12.14 -16.26 41.48
N ALA A 265 -13.00 -17.22 41.83
CA ALA A 265 -12.80 -18.04 43.02
C ALA A 265 -11.47 -18.82 42.98
N LEU A 266 -11.07 -19.36 41.82
CA LEU A 266 -9.75 -19.98 41.67
C LEU A 266 -8.61 -18.98 41.80
N LYS A 267 -8.77 -17.77 41.25
CA LYS A 267 -7.76 -16.72 41.37
C LYS A 267 -7.59 -16.28 42.82
N ASP A 268 -8.69 -16.13 43.54
CA ASP A 268 -8.70 -15.71 44.94
C ASP A 268 -8.06 -16.78 45.83
N ALA A 269 -8.40 -18.06 45.60
CA ALA A 269 -7.75 -19.21 46.23
C ALA A 269 -6.24 -19.31 45.92
N VAL A 270 -5.82 -19.13 44.66
CA VAL A 270 -4.39 -19.17 44.28
C VAL A 270 -3.62 -17.96 44.81
N SER A 271 -4.29 -16.81 44.93
CA SER A 271 -3.68 -15.59 45.48
C SER A 271 -3.59 -15.58 47.01
N GLY A 272 -4.22 -16.54 47.70
CA GLY A 272 -4.25 -16.64 49.16
C GLY A 272 -5.18 -15.63 49.84
N VAL A 273 -5.93 -14.85 49.06
CA VAL A 273 -6.88 -13.85 49.59
C VAL A 273 -8.01 -14.53 50.36
N ASP A 274 -8.47 -15.69 49.90
CA ASP A 274 -9.49 -16.47 50.60
C ASP A 274 -9.02 -16.94 51.99
N ASP A 275 -7.75 -17.35 52.10
CA ASP A 275 -7.16 -17.78 53.37
C ASP A 275 -7.02 -16.61 54.36
N GLU A 276 -6.69 -15.42 53.86
CA GLU A 276 -6.66 -14.19 54.66
C GLU A 276 -8.06 -13.83 55.18
N ILE A 277 -9.08 -13.88 54.33
CA ILE A 277 -10.48 -13.60 54.70
C ILE A 277 -10.98 -14.61 55.74
N VAL A 278 -10.68 -15.91 55.56
CA VAL A 278 -11.08 -16.96 56.51
C VAL A 278 -10.40 -16.75 57.86
N ARG A 279 -9.12 -16.39 57.88
CA ARG A 279 -8.40 -16.09 59.12
C ARG A 279 -9.00 -14.88 59.84
N GLU A 280 -9.26 -13.79 59.13
CA GLU A 280 -9.91 -12.60 59.70
C GLU A 280 -11.31 -12.91 60.24
N ALA A 281 -12.09 -13.72 59.52
CA ALA A 281 -13.42 -14.15 59.95
C ALA A 281 -13.37 -15.01 61.22
N GLN A 282 -12.40 -15.92 61.32
CA GLN A 282 -12.18 -16.74 62.52
C GLN A 282 -11.76 -15.90 63.72
N GLU A 283 -10.85 -14.93 63.53
CA GLU A 283 -10.44 -13.99 64.56
C GLU A 283 -11.63 -13.14 65.05
N ASN A 284 -12.46 -12.65 64.14
CA ASN A 284 -13.65 -11.87 64.46
C ASN A 284 -14.73 -12.70 65.16
N TYR A 285 -14.96 -13.95 64.70
CA TYR A 285 -15.87 -14.87 65.36
C TYR A 285 -15.40 -15.20 66.78
N HIS A 286 -14.11 -15.49 66.97
CA HIS A 286 -13.54 -15.76 68.28
C HIS A 286 -13.66 -14.55 69.22
N LYS A 287 -13.41 -13.33 68.73
CA LYS A 287 -13.65 -12.10 69.50
C LYS A 287 -15.11 -11.96 69.91
N SER A 288 -16.05 -12.21 68.99
CA SER A 288 -17.49 -12.13 69.28
C SER A 288 -17.97 -13.19 70.29
N LEU A 289 -17.29 -14.34 70.35
CA LEU A 289 -17.61 -15.41 71.29
C LEU A 289 -17.13 -15.06 72.70
N LEU A 290 -15.93 -14.50 72.82
CA LEU A 290 -15.38 -14.01 74.09
C LEU A 290 -16.25 -12.88 74.67
N GLU A 291 -16.67 -11.91 73.84
CA GLU A 291 -17.58 -10.84 74.28
C GLU A 291 -18.92 -11.36 74.80
N LYS A 292 -19.42 -12.47 74.24
CA LYS A 292 -20.66 -13.10 74.73
C LYS A 292 -20.46 -13.83 76.06
N VAL A 293 -19.35 -14.55 76.24
CA VAL A 293 -19.01 -15.21 77.50
C VAL A 293 -18.81 -14.18 78.62
N ASP A 294 -18.11 -13.09 78.33
CA ASP A 294 -17.91 -11.98 79.29
C ASP A 294 -19.24 -11.29 79.67
N SER A 295 -20.24 -11.30 78.78
CA SER A 295 -21.58 -10.75 79.05
C SER A 295 -22.50 -11.70 79.83
N GLU A 296 -22.24 -13.01 79.80
CA GLU A 296 -22.98 -14.02 80.56
C GLU A 296 -22.42 -14.20 81.99
N GLU A 297 -21.13 -13.97 82.22
CA GLU A 297 -20.53 -13.96 83.57
C GLU A 297 -20.87 -12.70 84.39
N GLN A 298 -21.45 -11.66 83.76
CA GLN A 298 -21.88 -10.42 84.43
C GLN A 298 -23.38 -10.38 84.79
N LYS A 299 -24.11 -11.50 84.68
CA LYS A 299 -25.51 -11.67 85.17
C LYS A 299 -25.60 -12.62 86.34
#